data_AF-A0A3M7S7D3-F1
#
_entry.id   AF-A0A3M7S7D3-F1
#
_cell.length_a   1.000
_cell.length_b   1.000
_cell.length_c   1.000
_cell.angle_alpha   90.00
_cell.angle_beta   90.00
_cell.angle_gamma   90.00
#
_symmetry.space_group_name_H-M   'P 1'
#
loop_
_entity.id
_entity.type
_entity.pdbx_description
1 polymer ?
#
loop_
_entity_poly.entity_id
_entity_poly.type
_entity_poly.pdbx_seq_one_letter_code
_entity_poly.pdbx_strand_id
1 'polypeptide(L)'
;MNNYKSPENISNVHGMLNFDKYAYVSIDSNFPARGLLSDVEIISSVNNTAQNDDSDSDVEEIEKPKKPVISSKEAIDKINDLKDFFLNKNQDFSKIVDFLLNIENVVIEKCNTKQTSIKDFVKKQ
;
A
#
# COMPACT_ATOMS: atom_id res chain seq x y z
N MET A 1 28.46 7.54 30.37
CA MET A 1 28.85 6.22 29.81
C MET A 1 27.56 5.52 29.40
N ASN A 2 27.19 5.61 28.12
CA ASN A 2 25.88 5.15 27.64
C ASN A 2 25.98 3.66 27.29
N ASN A 3 25.19 2.83 27.97
CA ASN A 3 25.02 1.42 27.66
C ASN A 3 24.17 1.26 26.39
N TYR A 4 24.81 0.98 25.25
CA TYR A 4 24.09 0.52 24.07
C TYR A 4 23.82 -0.97 24.21
N LYS A 5 22.53 -1.33 24.22
CA LYS A 5 22.05 -2.71 24.24
C LYS A 5 22.34 -3.33 22.87
N SER A 6 23.11 -4.41 22.85
CA SER A 6 23.41 -5.21 21.65
C SER A 6 22.11 -5.71 20.98
N PRO A 7 22.00 -5.70 19.63
CA PRO A 7 20.85 -6.24 18.94
C PRO A 7 20.91 -7.78 18.91
N GLU A 8 20.56 -8.42 20.02
CA GLU A 8 20.58 -9.88 20.20
C GLU A 8 19.47 -10.64 19.44
N ASN A 9 18.92 -10.12 18.34
CA ASN A 9 17.75 -10.75 17.70
C ASN A 9 17.76 -10.78 16.16
N ILE A 10 18.94 -10.77 15.53
CA ILE A 10 19.04 -10.97 14.07
C ILE A 10 19.23 -12.46 13.72
N SER A 11 19.76 -13.27 14.63
CA SER A 11 20.01 -14.71 14.41
C SER A 11 18.73 -15.53 14.20
N ASN A 12 17.61 -15.14 14.81
CA ASN A 12 16.33 -15.83 14.65
C ASN A 12 15.68 -15.62 13.27
N VAL A 13 16.09 -14.60 12.51
CA VAL A 13 15.53 -14.32 11.18
C VAL A 13 16.22 -15.15 10.09
N HIS A 14 17.45 -15.61 10.33
CA HIS A 14 18.23 -16.38 9.35
C HIS A 14 17.54 -17.72 8.98
N GLY A 15 16.70 -18.28 9.86
CA GLY A 15 16.01 -19.55 9.62
C GLY A 15 14.63 -19.48 8.95
N MET A 16 14.06 -18.28 8.72
CA MET A 16 12.66 -18.15 8.26
C MET A 16 12.46 -18.09 6.74
N LEU A 17 13.53 -17.99 5.95
CA LEU A 17 13.44 -17.92 4.49
C LEU A 17 13.98 -19.19 3.87
N ASN A 18 13.08 -20.09 3.50
CA ASN A 18 13.41 -21.26 2.69
C ASN A 18 13.40 -20.85 1.21
N PHE A 19 14.58 -20.51 0.67
CA PHE A 19 14.74 -20.17 -0.74
C PHE A 19 14.58 -21.38 -1.67
N ASP A 20 14.75 -22.61 -1.16
CA ASP A 20 14.50 -23.84 -1.93
C ASP A 20 13.01 -24.08 -2.16
N LYS A 21 12.12 -23.46 -1.37
CA LYS A 21 10.66 -23.54 -1.55
C LYS A 21 10.22 -22.82 -2.82
N TYR A 22 10.94 -21.80 -3.26
CA TYR A 22 10.65 -21.06 -4.48
C TYR A 22 11.60 -21.55 -5.55
N ALA A 23 11.21 -22.61 -6.26
CA ALA A 23 11.87 -22.97 -7.51
C ALA A 23 11.90 -21.72 -8.41
N TYR A 24 13.09 -21.35 -8.86
CA TYR A 24 13.30 -20.28 -9.84
C TYR A 24 12.45 -20.61 -11.07
N VAL A 25 11.26 -20.00 -11.17
CA VAL A 25 10.46 -20.08 -12.39
C VAL A 25 11.24 -19.29 -13.41
N SER A 26 11.87 -20.00 -14.34
CA SER A 26 12.59 -19.41 -15.46
C SER A 26 11.74 -18.30 -16.06
N ILE A 27 12.29 -17.09 -16.09
CA ILE A 27 11.76 -16.00 -16.93
C ILE A 27 11.57 -16.56 -18.34
N ASP A 28 10.40 -16.29 -18.93
CA ASP A 28 10.06 -16.70 -20.30
C ASP A 28 11.26 -16.42 -21.21
N SER A 29 11.75 -17.44 -21.91
CA SER A 29 12.86 -17.29 -22.85
C SER A 29 12.53 -16.34 -24.01
N ASN A 30 11.24 -16.07 -24.23
CA ASN A 30 10.76 -15.09 -25.19
C ASN A 30 10.67 -13.68 -24.62
N PHE A 31 11.02 -13.47 -23.34
CA PHE A 31 11.16 -12.13 -22.83
C PHE A 31 12.32 -11.49 -23.60
N PRO A 32 12.10 -10.38 -24.34
CA PRO A 32 13.18 -9.73 -25.04
C PRO A 32 14.24 -9.41 -23.98
N ALA A 33 15.47 -9.87 -24.20
CA ALA A 33 16.59 -9.44 -23.39
C ALA A 33 16.53 -7.93 -23.40
N ARG A 34 16.22 -7.30 -22.26
CA ARG A 34 16.37 -5.86 -22.12
C ARG A 34 17.87 -5.63 -22.20
N GLY A 35 18.35 -5.47 -23.43
CA GLY A 35 19.72 -5.18 -23.74
C GLY A 35 20.08 -3.93 -22.97
N LEU A 36 21.13 -4.01 -22.16
CA LEU A 36 21.82 -2.84 -21.67
C LEU A 36 22.29 -2.10 -22.92
N LEU A 37 21.53 -1.09 -23.36
CA LEU A 37 22.00 -0.20 -24.41
C LEU A 37 23.30 0.43 -23.92
N SER A 38 24.32 0.44 -24.76
CA SER A 38 25.53 1.19 -24.45
C SER A 38 25.24 2.69 -24.43
N ASP A 39 26.02 3.46 -23.68
CA ASP A 39 25.86 4.92 -23.59
C ASP A 39 25.84 5.59 -24.98
N VAL A 40 26.58 5.05 -25.94
CA VAL A 40 26.62 5.56 -27.32
C VAL A 40 25.30 5.32 -28.05
N GLU A 41 24.68 4.16 -27.87
CA GLU A 41 23.37 3.83 -28.46
C GLU A 41 22.27 4.72 -27.86
N ILE A 42 22.34 4.98 -26.55
CA ILE A 42 21.43 5.88 -25.85
C ILE A 42 21.55 7.31 -26.43
N ILE A 43 22.76 7.84 -26.55
CA ILE A 43 23.01 9.18 -27.09
C ILE A 43 22.60 9.29 -28.57
N SER A 44 22.76 8.21 -29.35
CA SER A 44 22.34 8.21 -30.76
C SER A 44 20.82 8.21 -30.93
N SER A 45 20.06 7.63 -29.98
CA SER A 45 18.59 7.61 -30.02
C SER A 45 17.95 8.97 -29.80
N VAL A 46 18.60 9.87 -29.05
CA VAL A 46 18.06 11.21 -28.74
C VAL A 46 18.31 12.23 -29.85
N ASN A 47 19.17 11.95 -30.83
CA ASN A 47 19.57 12.91 -31.86
C ASN A 47 18.75 12.82 -33.17
N ASN A 48 17.79 11.91 -33.28
CA ASN A 48 16.95 11.73 -34.47
C ASN A 48 15.54 12.33 -34.32
N THR A 49 15.42 13.56 -33.81
CA THR A 49 14.17 14.33 -33.88
C THR A 49 14.40 15.70 -34.49
N ALA A 50 14.54 15.71 -35.82
CA ALA A 50 13.99 16.82 -36.59
C ALA A 50 12.47 16.61 -36.70
N GLN A 51 11.74 16.89 -35.63
CA GLN A 51 10.31 17.17 -35.71
C GLN A 51 9.99 18.33 -34.77
N ASN A 52 9.76 19.49 -35.39
CA ASN A 52 8.91 20.52 -34.83
C ASN A 52 7.53 19.89 -34.65
N ASP A 53 7.14 19.59 -33.43
CA ASP A 53 5.72 19.51 -33.08
C ASP A 53 5.59 20.02 -31.65
N ASP A 54 5.19 21.28 -31.56
CA ASP A 54 4.97 22.05 -30.34
C ASP A 54 3.62 21.65 -29.73
N SER A 55 3.41 20.34 -29.59
CA SER A 55 2.28 19.81 -28.84
C SER A 55 2.80 19.43 -27.47
N ASP A 56 2.66 20.37 -26.54
CA ASP A 56 2.60 20.10 -25.10
C ASP A 56 1.54 19.00 -24.91
N SER A 57 2.01 17.75 -24.93
CA SER A 57 1.19 16.57 -24.76
C SER A 57 0.53 16.73 -23.40
N ASP A 58 -0.78 16.99 -23.40
CA ASP A 58 -1.62 16.92 -22.21
C ASP A 58 -1.24 15.65 -21.46
N VAL A 59 -0.43 15.82 -20.42
CA VAL A 59 -0.19 14.76 -19.46
C VAL A 59 -1.57 14.59 -18.86
N GLU A 60 -2.26 13.48 -19.18
CA GLU A 60 -3.48 13.16 -18.48
C GLU A 60 -3.10 13.06 -17.01
N GLU A 61 -3.47 14.09 -16.24
CA GLU A 61 -3.27 14.13 -14.81
C GLU A 61 -4.00 12.91 -14.27
N ILE A 62 -3.24 11.88 -13.89
CA ILE A 62 -3.79 10.64 -13.37
C ILE A 62 -4.55 11.04 -12.11
N GLU A 63 -5.89 11.13 -12.22
CA GLU A 63 -6.75 11.62 -11.16
C GLU A 63 -6.45 10.73 -9.93
N LYS A 64 -5.91 11.34 -8.86
CA LYS A 64 -5.63 10.61 -7.61
C LYS A 64 -6.87 9.79 -7.28
N PRO A 65 -6.73 8.48 -6.97
CA PRO A 65 -7.88 7.64 -6.70
C PRO A 65 -8.74 8.36 -5.66
N LYS A 66 -9.96 8.72 -6.07
CA LYS A 66 -10.91 9.41 -5.20
C LYS A 66 -11.03 8.56 -3.95
N LYS A 67 -10.53 9.08 -2.82
CA LYS A 67 -10.70 8.40 -1.53
C LYS A 67 -12.20 8.14 -1.40
N PRO A 68 -12.63 6.88 -1.22
CA PRO A 68 -14.03 6.61 -0.99
C PRO A 68 -14.46 7.42 0.23
N VAL A 69 -15.38 8.36 0.00
CA VAL A 69 -15.93 9.21 1.04
C VAL A 69 -17.04 8.41 1.69
N ILE A 70 -16.67 7.43 2.50
CA ILE A 70 -17.63 6.71 3.34
C ILE A 70 -17.79 7.48 4.65
N SER A 71 -19.04 7.75 5.03
CA SER A 71 -19.31 8.35 6.33
C SER A 71 -19.10 7.31 7.44
N SER A 72 -18.75 7.74 8.64
CA SER A 72 -18.57 6.80 9.74
C SER A 72 -19.84 6.05 10.12
N LYS A 73 -21.01 6.69 9.96
CA LYS A 73 -22.31 6.05 10.14
C LYS A 73 -22.47 4.90 9.14
N GLU A 74 -22.22 5.18 7.86
CA GLU A 74 -22.30 4.18 6.80
C GLU A 74 -21.29 3.04 7.01
N ALA A 75 -20.08 3.34 7.51
CA ALA A 75 -19.11 2.32 7.86
C ALA A 75 -19.62 1.39 8.99
N ILE A 76 -20.23 1.94 10.05
CA ILE A 76 -20.82 1.15 11.14
C ILE A 76 -21.98 0.30 10.61
N ASP A 77 -22.86 0.86 9.80
CA ASP A 77 -23.99 0.14 9.20
C ASP A 77 -23.48 -1.06 8.36
N LYS A 78 -22.43 -0.88 7.55
CA LYS A 78 -21.80 -1.96 6.78
C LYS A 78 -21.12 -3.02 7.65
N ILE A 79 -20.53 -2.63 8.78
CA ILE A 79 -19.95 -3.58 9.73
C ILE A 79 -21.05 -4.42 10.39
N ASN A 80 -22.21 -3.83 10.68
CA ASN A 80 -23.38 -4.55 11.19
C ASN A 80 -23.93 -5.55 10.17
N ASP A 81 -24.12 -5.13 8.91
CA ASP A 81 -24.53 -6.02 7.82
C ASP A 81 -23.60 -7.25 7.69
N LEU A 82 -22.29 -7.04 7.82
CA LEU A 82 -21.29 -8.11 7.77
C LEU A 82 -21.39 -9.05 8.97
N LYS A 83 -21.55 -8.50 10.19
CA LYS A 83 -21.73 -9.32 11.40
C LYS A 83 -22.97 -10.23 11.25
N ASP A 84 -24.09 -9.67 10.83
CA ASP A 84 -25.33 -10.43 10.60
C ASP A 84 -25.14 -11.51 9.53
N PHE A 85 -24.42 -11.19 8.44
CA PHE A 85 -24.11 -12.18 7.41
C PHE A 85 -23.32 -13.37 7.96
N PHE A 86 -22.29 -13.13 8.80
CA PHE A 86 -21.47 -14.21 9.35
C PHE A 86 -22.16 -15.00 10.46
N LEU A 87 -22.99 -14.35 11.27
CA LEU A 87 -23.77 -15.00 12.33
C LEU A 87 -24.82 -15.97 11.77
N ASN A 88 -25.35 -15.69 10.57
CA ASN A 88 -26.36 -16.52 9.90
C ASN A 88 -25.76 -17.73 9.14
N LYS A 89 -24.45 -17.96 9.21
CA LYS A 89 -23.81 -19.11 8.57
C LYS A 89 -23.69 -20.28 9.54
N ASN A 90 -23.84 -21.50 9.02
CA ASN A 90 -23.67 -22.74 9.79
C ASN A 90 -22.19 -23.13 9.96
N GLN A 91 -21.30 -22.17 10.15
CA GLN A 91 -19.86 -22.35 10.30
C GLN A 91 -19.33 -21.42 11.41
N ASP A 92 -18.20 -21.78 12.02
CA ASP A 92 -17.56 -20.94 13.02
C ASP A 92 -16.82 -19.76 12.38
N PHE A 93 -17.38 -18.57 12.58
CA PHE A 93 -16.79 -17.29 12.19
C PHE A 93 -16.48 -16.40 13.39
N SER A 94 -16.37 -16.95 14.60
CA SER A 94 -16.18 -16.17 15.84
C SER A 94 -15.01 -15.19 15.73
N LYS A 95 -13.87 -15.63 15.19
CA LYS A 95 -12.69 -14.77 14.96
C LYS A 95 -12.95 -13.60 14.01
N ILE A 96 -13.80 -13.78 13.01
CA ILE A 96 -14.18 -12.72 12.05
C ILE A 96 -15.12 -11.74 12.74
N VAL A 97 -16.09 -12.24 13.51
CA VAL A 97 -17.03 -11.38 14.26
C VAL A 97 -16.28 -10.56 15.31
N ASP A 98 -15.33 -11.15 16.04
CA ASP A 98 -14.46 -10.44 16.99
C ASP A 98 -13.62 -9.35 16.29
N PHE A 99 -13.09 -9.65 15.10
CA PHE A 99 -12.36 -8.67 14.31
C PHE A 99 -13.26 -7.50 13.85
N LEU A 100 -14.48 -7.78 13.41
CA LEU A 100 -15.46 -6.75 13.02
C LEU A 100 -15.85 -5.86 14.20
N LEU A 101 -16.00 -6.42 15.40
CA LEU A 101 -16.26 -5.66 16.62
C LEU A 101 -15.09 -4.71 16.96
N ASN A 102 -13.85 -5.17 16.80
CA ASN A 102 -12.67 -4.33 17.00
C ASN A 102 -12.62 -3.18 15.99
N ILE A 103 -12.98 -3.41 14.72
CA ILE A 103 -13.04 -2.33 13.72
C ILE A 103 -14.12 -1.32 14.07
N GLU A 104 -15.31 -1.76 14.46
CA GLU A 104 -16.40 -0.88 14.88
C GLU A 104 -15.96 0.06 16.02
N ASN A 105 -15.28 -0.48 17.04
CA ASN A 105 -14.72 0.31 18.13
C ASN A 105 -13.72 1.35 17.63
N VAL A 106 -12.82 0.99 16.71
CA VAL A 106 -11.86 1.94 16.11
C VAL A 106 -12.57 3.05 15.31
N VAL A 107 -13.64 2.70 14.58
CA VAL A 107 -14.43 3.69 13.83
C VAL A 107 -15.13 4.64 14.80
N ILE A 108 -15.75 4.14 15.86
CA ILE A 108 -16.41 4.95 16.90
C ILE A 108 -15.39 5.86 17.60
N GLU A 109 -14.25 5.34 18.02
CA GLU A 109 -13.18 6.13 18.66
C GLU A 109 -12.71 7.27 17.75
N LYS A 110 -12.44 6.99 16.47
CA LYS A 110 -12.02 8.00 15.49
C LYS A 110 -13.09 9.06 15.21
N CYS A 111 -14.37 8.74 15.36
CA CYS A 111 -15.44 9.75 15.26
C CYS A 111 -15.48 10.68 16.47
N ASN A 112 -15.21 10.12 17.64
CA ASN A 112 -15.27 10.85 18.90
C ASN A 112 -14.01 11.69 19.14
N THR A 113 -12.86 11.27 18.61
CA THR A 113 -11.66 12.10 18.57
C THR A 113 -11.71 13.00 17.34
N LYS A 114 -12.00 14.30 17.51
CA LYS A 114 -11.77 15.28 16.45
C LYS A 114 -10.37 15.07 15.88
N GLN A 115 -10.28 14.87 14.56
CA GLN A 115 -9.01 14.84 13.86
C GLN A 115 -8.26 16.15 14.16
N THR A 116 -7.20 16.07 14.94
CA THR A 116 -6.33 17.23 15.16
C THR A 116 -5.69 17.57 13.82
N SER A 117 -5.99 18.78 13.33
CA SER A 117 -5.36 19.30 12.13
C SER A 117 -3.97 19.77 12.49
N ILE A 118 -3.00 19.62 11.59
CA ILE A 118 -1.66 20.22 11.75
C ILE A 118 -1.78 21.74 12.00
N LYS A 119 -2.84 22.40 11.49
CA LYS A 119 -3.14 23.81 11.75
C LYS A 119 -3.43 24.12 13.22
N ASP A 120 -3.91 23.14 14.00
CA ASP A 120 -4.16 23.29 15.43
C ASP A 120 -2.85 23.39 16.23
N PHE A 121 -1.72 22.97 15.66
CA PHE A 121 -0.39 23.07 16.24
C PHE A 121 0.40 24.31 15.77
N VAL A 122 -0.07 25.06 14.76
CA VAL A 122 0.70 26.15 14.10
C VAL A 122 0.38 27.55 14.66
N LYS A 123 -0.27 27.69 15.82
CA LYS A 123 -0.43 28.99 16.49
C LYS A 123 0.25 29.06 17.85
N LYS A 124 1.53 29.47 17.84
CA LYS A 124 2.12 30.54 18.67
C LYS A 124 3.62 30.63 18.41
N GLN A 125 4.01 31.55 17.53
CA GLN A 125 5.13 32.47 17.75
C GLN A 125 4.68 33.86 17.32
#